data_AF-A0A969GM28-F1
#
_entry.id   AF-A0A969GM28-F1
#
_cell.length_a   1.000
_cell.length_b   1.000
_cell.length_c   1.000
_cell.angle_alpha   90.00
_cell.angle_beta   90.00
_cell.angle_gamma   90.00
#
_symmetry.space_group_name_H-M   'P 1'
#
loop_
_entity.id
_entity.type
_entity.pdbx_description
1 polymer ?
#
loop_
_entity_poly.entity_id
_entity_poly.type
_entity_poly.pdbx_seq_one_letter_code
_entity_poly.pdbx_strand_id
1 'polypeptide(L)'
;MRRFFGKYRGKVAAVVDPLHLGRIQVEVPAILGSDRLAWALPCTPYAGRDIGFFAIPPIGSNIWVEFEGGDPDYPIWSGCFWGSDQLPEAARVSEPVKVQVFRVAGITLTWSNLGDNQGVTLEVTDPVVERPLKLVFNADGIELNNNDQTTIKIKADVIEVKNRANSTLTVAADSIELQESAIAIKLTASSIELNCSPAKLALGTTSGIEISNAPASAKFSTSGIELGATTATVKVAPAGIELSNAAASIKLSPVSVNVNNGALEVI
;
A
#
# COMPACT_ATOMS: atom_id res chain seq x y z
N MET A 1 -19.03 58.45 7.79
CA MET A 1 -18.92 57.08 8.31
C MET A 1 -17.44 56.77 8.54
N ARG A 2 -17.07 56.13 9.64
CA ARG A 2 -15.65 55.84 9.95
C ARG A 2 -15.18 54.69 9.07
N ARG A 3 -14.02 54.84 8.43
CA ARG A 3 -13.38 53.80 7.62
C ARG A 3 -12.36 53.03 8.45
N PHE A 4 -12.27 51.72 8.22
CA PHE A 4 -11.41 50.79 8.95
C PHE A 4 -10.44 50.11 8.00
N PHE A 5 -9.24 50.68 7.87
CA PHE A 5 -8.20 50.15 7.01
C PHE A 5 -7.25 49.24 7.80
N GLY A 6 -6.90 48.09 7.21
CA GLY A 6 -5.99 47.11 7.79
C GLY A 6 -6.69 45.82 8.20
N LYS A 7 -5.96 44.97 8.93
CA LYS A 7 -6.40 43.65 9.39
C LYS A 7 -6.82 43.69 10.85
N TYR A 8 -7.99 43.14 11.13
CA TYR A 8 -8.56 43.04 12.47
C TYR A 8 -8.70 41.57 12.86
N ARG A 9 -8.43 41.26 14.14
CA ARG A 9 -8.61 39.90 14.65
C ARG A 9 -10.09 39.59 14.71
N GLY A 10 -10.48 38.46 14.16
CA GLY A 10 -11.81 37.92 14.30
C GLY A 10 -11.80 36.44 14.62
N LYS A 11 -13.00 35.91 14.86
CA LYS A 11 -13.24 34.50 15.13
C LYS A 11 -14.38 33.98 14.28
N VAL A 12 -14.26 32.74 13.81
CA VAL A 12 -15.33 32.08 13.03
C VAL A 12 -16.49 31.72 13.96
N ALA A 13 -17.69 32.20 13.66
CA ALA A 13 -18.91 31.90 14.42
C ALA A 13 -19.79 30.84 13.72
N ALA A 14 -19.90 30.89 12.39
CA ALA A 14 -20.65 29.90 11.61
C ALA A 14 -20.09 29.79 10.18
N VAL A 15 -20.29 28.62 9.56
CA VAL A 15 -19.68 28.26 8.26
C VAL A 15 -20.68 27.82 7.18
N VAL A 16 -21.97 27.69 7.52
CA VAL A 16 -23.02 27.25 6.58
C VAL A 16 -23.53 28.46 5.80
N ASP A 17 -22.90 28.80 4.69
CA ASP A 17 -23.26 29.93 3.83
C ASP A 17 -24.50 29.62 2.97
N PRO A 18 -25.66 30.28 3.19
CA PRO A 18 -26.86 30.05 2.40
C PRO A 18 -26.75 30.45 0.93
N LEU A 19 -25.76 31.28 0.56
CA LEU A 19 -25.54 31.72 -0.82
C LEU A 19 -24.46 30.91 -1.55
N HIS A 20 -23.81 29.96 -0.88
CA HIS A 20 -22.73 29.14 -1.45
C HIS A 20 -21.58 29.94 -2.08
N LEU A 21 -21.24 31.08 -1.48
CA LEU A 21 -20.16 31.97 -1.93
C LEU A 21 -18.84 31.75 -1.16
N GLY A 22 -18.80 30.74 -0.28
CA GLY A 22 -17.65 30.48 0.59
C GLY A 22 -17.51 31.51 1.72
N ARG A 23 -18.61 32.17 2.10
CA ARG A 23 -18.62 33.13 3.21
C ARG A 23 -18.63 32.40 4.55
N ILE A 24 -18.17 33.11 5.58
CA ILE A 24 -18.28 32.69 6.98
C ILE A 24 -18.87 33.82 7.81
N GLN A 25 -19.59 33.48 8.88
CA GLN A 25 -19.94 34.48 9.89
C GLN A 25 -18.75 34.70 10.81
N VAL A 26 -18.42 35.97 11.02
CA VAL A 26 -17.26 36.39 11.80
C VAL A 26 -17.67 37.28 12.97
N GLU A 27 -17.01 37.08 14.09
CA GLU A 27 -16.97 38.02 15.22
C GLU A 27 -15.76 38.93 15.03
N VAL A 28 -15.94 40.26 15.10
CA VAL A 28 -14.82 41.22 15.06
C VAL A 28 -15.03 42.28 16.16
N PRO A 29 -14.73 41.94 17.43
CA PRO A 29 -15.09 42.79 18.57
C PRO A 29 -14.56 44.22 18.49
N ALA A 30 -13.36 44.40 17.93
CA ALA A 30 -12.71 45.70 17.80
C ALA A 30 -13.44 46.69 16.86
N ILE A 31 -14.33 46.20 15.99
CA ILE A 31 -15.00 47.01 14.96
C ILE A 31 -16.51 46.89 15.04
N LEU A 32 -17.03 45.68 15.20
CA LEU A 32 -18.47 45.39 15.19
C LEU A 32 -19.08 45.35 16.61
N GLY A 33 -18.25 45.35 17.66
CA GLY A 33 -18.68 45.06 19.02
C GLY A 33 -18.88 43.56 19.26
N SER A 34 -19.25 43.19 20.49
CA SER A 34 -19.34 41.78 20.90
C SER A 34 -20.61 41.07 20.47
N ASP A 35 -21.67 41.81 20.12
CA ASP A 35 -23.01 41.26 19.88
C ASP A 35 -23.38 41.19 18.38
N ARG A 36 -22.45 41.55 17.48
CA ARG A 36 -22.71 41.61 16.04
C ARG A 36 -21.83 40.62 15.28
N LEU A 37 -22.50 39.72 14.55
CA LEU A 37 -21.92 38.86 13.53
C LEU A 37 -22.10 39.47 12.15
N ALA A 38 -21.15 39.24 11.26
CA ALA A 38 -21.26 39.63 9.85
C ALA A 38 -20.79 38.50 8.93
N TRP A 39 -21.44 38.37 7.78
CA TRP A 39 -21.01 37.44 6.73
C TRP A 39 -19.85 38.06 5.96
N ALA A 40 -18.66 37.46 6.06
CA ALA A 40 -17.45 37.92 5.38
C ALA A 40 -17.21 37.16 4.07
N LEU A 41 -16.86 37.88 3.00
CA LEU A 41 -16.42 37.30 1.73
C LEU A 41 -15.03 36.66 1.84
N PRO A 42 -14.75 35.57 1.12
CA PRO A 42 -13.43 34.95 1.14
C PRO A 42 -12.40 35.72 0.31
N CYS A 43 -11.24 35.99 0.90
CA CYS A 43 -10.01 36.30 0.17
C CYS A 43 -9.16 35.03 0.05
N THR A 44 -9.58 34.10 -0.81
CA THR A 44 -8.88 32.83 -1.06
C THR A 44 -7.71 33.02 -2.06
N PRO A 45 -6.61 32.23 -1.96
CA PRO A 45 -5.47 32.35 -2.87
C PRO A 45 -5.78 32.07 -4.34
N TYR A 46 -6.84 31.29 -4.62
CA TYR A 46 -7.21 30.89 -5.97
C TYR A 46 -8.73 30.68 -6.06
N ALA A 47 -9.39 31.35 -7.00
CA ALA A 47 -10.82 31.17 -7.26
C ALA A 47 -11.16 31.51 -8.72
N GLY A 48 -12.11 30.78 -9.28
CA GLY A 48 -12.68 30.97 -10.61
C GLY A 48 -13.96 30.17 -10.77
N ARG A 49 -14.48 30.09 -12.01
CA ARG A 49 -15.63 29.24 -12.31
C ARG A 49 -15.23 27.77 -12.21
N ASP A 50 -15.80 27.06 -11.24
CA ASP A 50 -15.59 25.62 -10.98
C ASP A 50 -14.12 25.23 -10.71
N ILE A 51 -13.31 26.18 -10.23
CA ILE A 51 -11.91 25.98 -9.86
C ILE A 51 -11.59 26.86 -8.65
N GLY A 52 -10.71 26.42 -7.75
CA GLY A 52 -10.27 27.25 -6.64
C GLY A 52 -9.64 26.49 -5.48
N PHE A 53 -9.22 27.24 -4.47
CA PHE A 53 -8.76 26.75 -3.19
C PHE A 53 -9.89 26.92 -2.17
N PHE A 54 -10.62 25.84 -1.90
CA PHE A 54 -11.76 25.83 -0.97
C PHE A 54 -11.37 25.17 0.35
N ALA A 55 -11.02 25.99 1.34
CA ALA A 55 -10.64 25.55 2.68
C ALA A 55 -11.29 26.47 3.73
N ILE A 56 -12.52 26.14 4.11
CA ILE A 56 -13.25 26.91 5.12
C ILE A 56 -12.72 26.56 6.51
N PRO A 57 -12.28 27.55 7.32
CA PRO A 57 -11.80 27.28 8.66
C PRO A 57 -12.93 26.80 9.57
N PRO A 58 -12.65 25.88 10.52
CA PRO A 58 -13.64 25.43 11.51
C PRO A 58 -14.18 26.58 12.37
N ILE A 59 -15.39 26.40 12.91
CA ILE A 59 -15.96 27.29 13.94
C ILE A 59 -14.97 27.44 15.09
N GLY A 60 -14.77 28.68 15.55
CA GLY A 60 -13.84 29.04 16.61
C GLY A 60 -12.41 29.32 16.15
N SER A 61 -12.08 29.14 14.87
CA SER A 61 -10.74 29.47 14.34
C SER A 61 -10.47 30.97 14.42
N ASN A 62 -9.21 31.34 14.65
CA ASN A 62 -8.81 32.75 14.61
C ASN A 62 -8.46 33.16 13.18
N ILE A 63 -9.00 34.30 12.76
CA ILE A 63 -8.90 34.80 11.38
C ILE A 63 -8.51 36.27 11.35
N TRP A 64 -7.94 36.70 10.23
CA TRP A 64 -7.84 38.11 9.89
C TRP A 64 -9.07 38.55 9.09
N VAL A 65 -9.65 39.67 9.50
CA VAL A 65 -10.78 40.30 8.82
C VAL A 65 -10.37 41.67 8.33
N GLU A 66 -10.72 41.96 7.08
CA GLU A 66 -10.57 43.23 6.38
C GLU A 66 -11.95 43.72 5.94
N PHE A 67 -12.01 44.92 5.39
CA PHE A 67 -13.27 45.57 5.00
C PHE A 67 -13.10 46.20 3.63
N GLU A 68 -13.99 45.90 2.68
CA GLU A 68 -13.92 46.46 1.32
C GLU A 68 -13.95 47.99 1.36
N GLY A 69 -12.90 48.65 0.86
CA GLY A 69 -12.77 50.10 0.96
C GLY A 69 -12.79 50.64 2.40
N GLY A 70 -12.51 49.81 3.39
CA GLY A 70 -12.63 50.11 4.82
C GLY A 70 -14.06 50.21 5.34
N ASP A 71 -15.05 49.67 4.61
CA ASP A 71 -16.46 49.70 4.97
C ASP A 71 -16.86 48.52 5.90
N PRO A 72 -17.26 48.78 7.16
CA PRO A 72 -17.60 47.71 8.10
C PRO A 72 -18.80 46.85 7.69
N ASP A 73 -19.63 47.30 6.74
CA ASP A 73 -20.74 46.51 6.22
C ASP A 73 -20.33 45.50 5.13
N TYR A 74 -19.08 45.56 4.66
CA TYR A 74 -18.52 44.66 3.63
C TYR A 74 -17.24 43.95 4.13
N PRO A 75 -17.35 43.03 5.10
CA PRO A 75 -16.20 42.32 5.64
C PRO A 75 -15.65 41.27 4.65
N ILE A 76 -14.33 41.05 4.71
CA ILE A 76 -13.57 40.05 3.99
C ILE A 76 -12.76 39.24 5.00
N TRP A 77 -12.75 37.92 4.93
CA TRP A 77 -11.82 37.10 5.71
C TRP A 77 -10.59 36.74 4.87
N SER A 78 -9.39 36.98 5.41
CA SER A 78 -8.12 36.95 4.67
C SER A 78 -7.04 36.10 5.34
N GLY A 79 -7.41 34.87 5.67
CA GLY A 79 -6.51 33.87 6.25
C GLY A 79 -6.71 33.64 7.75
N CYS A 80 -5.99 32.65 8.26
CA CYS A 80 -6.09 32.19 9.64
C CYS A 80 -4.76 32.38 10.37
N PHE A 81 -4.80 32.37 11.70
CA PHE A 81 -3.60 32.27 12.52
C PHE A 81 -3.82 31.32 13.69
N TRP A 82 -2.75 30.65 14.11
CA TRP A 82 -2.81 29.75 15.26
C TRP A 82 -2.73 30.54 16.56
N GLY A 83 -3.62 30.22 17.49
CA GLY A 83 -3.44 30.52 18.90
C GLY A 83 -2.44 29.55 19.54
N SER A 84 -2.23 29.72 20.85
CA SER A 84 -1.45 28.78 21.66
C SER A 84 -1.96 27.36 21.45
N ASP A 85 -1.04 26.43 21.16
CA ASP A 85 -1.31 25.01 20.97
C ASP A 85 -2.26 24.63 19.82
N GLN A 86 -2.49 25.53 18.86
CA GLN A 86 -3.33 25.22 17.69
C GLN A 86 -2.53 24.80 16.45
N LEU A 87 -1.21 25.03 16.42
CA LEU A 87 -0.37 24.58 15.30
C LEU A 87 -0.45 23.05 15.19
N PRO A 88 -0.64 22.47 13.99
CA PRO A 88 -0.70 21.02 13.82
C PRO A 88 0.52 20.34 14.43
N GLU A 89 0.30 19.23 15.15
CA GLU A 89 1.37 18.52 15.87
C GLU A 89 2.52 18.11 14.94
N ALA A 90 2.20 17.62 13.74
CA ALA A 90 3.19 17.26 12.72
C ALA A 90 4.06 18.43 12.24
N ALA A 91 3.64 19.68 12.46
CA ALA A 91 4.42 20.88 12.13
C ALA A 91 5.25 21.42 13.33
N ARG A 92 5.08 20.87 14.53
CA ARG A 92 5.82 21.25 15.75
C ARG A 92 7.19 20.56 15.79
N VAL A 93 8.05 20.93 14.86
CA VAL A 93 9.38 20.33 14.68
C VAL A 93 10.50 21.34 14.97
N SER A 94 11.72 20.84 15.21
CA SER A 94 12.91 21.66 15.43
C SER A 94 13.32 22.49 14.21
N GLU A 95 13.07 22.00 13.00
CA GLU A 95 13.41 22.65 11.73
C GLU A 95 12.15 22.85 10.86
N PRO A 96 11.28 23.83 11.17
CA PRO A 96 9.96 23.97 10.52
C PRO A 96 10.05 24.27 9.02
N VAL A 97 11.15 24.84 8.53
CA VAL A 97 11.35 25.06 7.08
C VAL A 97 11.43 23.76 6.28
N LYS A 98 11.74 22.64 6.94
CA LYS A 98 11.83 21.32 6.32
C LYS A 98 10.51 20.56 6.32
N VAL A 99 9.44 21.08 6.94
CA VAL A 99 8.17 20.35 7.07
C VAL A 99 7.00 21.25 6.70
N GLN A 100 6.19 20.82 5.74
CA GLN A 100 4.95 21.47 5.34
C GLN A 100 3.79 20.52 5.58
N VAL A 101 2.76 21.01 6.29
CA VAL A 101 1.60 20.20 6.68
C VAL A 101 0.33 20.92 6.26
N PHE A 102 -0.54 20.19 5.56
CA PHE A 102 -1.94 20.55 5.41
C PHE A 102 -2.79 19.53 6.16
N ARG A 103 -3.47 19.97 7.22
CA ARG A 103 -4.30 19.12 8.07
C ARG A 103 -5.71 19.65 8.16
N VAL A 104 -6.66 18.75 7.95
CA VAL A 104 -8.08 18.92 8.30
C VAL A 104 -8.48 17.85 9.32
N ALA A 105 -9.72 17.84 9.80
CA ALA A 105 -10.17 16.86 10.78
C ALA A 105 -9.96 15.43 10.23
N GLY A 106 -9.10 14.65 10.90
CA GLY A 106 -8.79 13.25 10.56
C GLY A 106 -7.99 13.03 9.27
N ILE A 107 -7.55 14.06 8.54
CA ILE A 107 -6.72 13.90 7.32
C ILE A 107 -5.50 14.81 7.41
N THR A 108 -4.31 14.26 7.19
CA THR A 108 -3.05 15.00 7.17
C THR A 108 -2.28 14.69 5.89
N LEU A 109 -1.87 15.73 5.17
CA LEU A 109 -0.88 15.64 4.10
C LEU A 109 0.39 16.37 4.52
N THR A 110 1.52 15.66 4.52
CA THR A 110 2.80 16.17 4.99
C THR A 110 3.87 15.99 3.91
N TRP A 111 4.59 17.07 3.62
CA TRP A 111 5.88 17.05 2.93
C TRP A 111 6.97 17.30 3.94
N SER A 112 8.03 16.50 3.92
CA SER A 112 9.12 16.64 4.87
C SER A 112 10.46 16.35 4.22
N ASN A 113 11.46 17.16 4.57
CA ASN A 113 12.88 16.91 4.32
C ASN A 113 13.65 16.77 5.66
N LEU A 114 12.96 16.38 6.72
CA LEU A 114 13.49 16.34 8.08
C LEU A 114 13.84 14.92 8.53
N GLY A 115 15.11 14.70 8.89
CA GLY A 115 15.58 13.46 9.51
C GLY A 115 15.25 12.23 8.66
N ASP A 116 14.65 11.23 9.31
CA ASP A 116 14.22 9.97 8.67
C ASP A 116 12.82 10.05 8.06
N ASN A 117 12.08 11.13 8.32
CA ASN A 117 10.73 11.36 7.80
C ASN A 117 10.75 12.08 6.45
N GLN A 118 11.77 11.86 5.61
CA GLN A 118 11.87 12.52 4.31
C GLN A 118 10.88 11.93 3.32
N GLY A 119 10.18 12.80 2.58
CA GLY A 119 9.24 12.41 1.55
C GLY A 119 7.85 13.02 1.73
N VAL A 120 6.84 12.32 1.23
CA VAL A 120 5.43 12.73 1.26
C VAL A 120 4.59 11.66 1.97
N THR A 121 3.76 12.08 2.91
CA THR A 121 2.85 11.19 3.66
C THR A 121 1.43 11.73 3.63
N LEU A 122 0.47 10.89 3.26
CA LEU A 122 -0.95 11.10 3.47
C LEU A 122 -1.44 10.13 4.55
N GLU A 123 -2.10 10.66 5.57
CA GLU A 123 -2.66 9.89 6.68
C GLU A 123 -4.15 10.23 6.86
N VAL A 124 -4.98 9.21 7.05
CA VAL A 124 -6.42 9.33 7.33
C VAL A 124 -6.72 8.54 8.60
N THR A 125 -7.31 9.21 9.59
CA THR A 125 -7.55 8.69 10.94
C THR A 125 -8.96 9.04 11.40
N ASP A 126 -9.28 8.71 12.66
CA ASP A 126 -10.44 9.24 13.36
C ASP A 126 -10.46 10.79 13.27
N PRO A 127 -11.62 11.43 13.05
CA PRO A 127 -12.97 10.85 12.95
C PRO A 127 -13.40 10.42 11.54
N VAL A 128 -12.51 10.48 10.54
CA VAL A 128 -12.86 10.16 9.14
C VAL A 128 -12.97 8.66 8.92
N VAL A 129 -12.05 7.90 9.49
CA VAL A 129 -12.02 6.42 9.44
C VAL A 129 -11.69 5.86 10.82
N GLU A 130 -12.35 4.77 11.22
CA GLU A 130 -12.03 4.07 12.47
C GLU A 130 -10.66 3.38 12.41
N ARG A 131 -10.27 2.91 11.22
CA ARG A 131 -9.00 2.21 10.98
C ARG A 131 -8.05 3.14 10.23
N PRO A 132 -6.89 3.51 10.81
CA PRO A 132 -5.94 4.40 10.18
C PRO A 132 -5.46 3.90 8.82
N LEU A 133 -5.43 4.79 7.84
CA LEU A 133 -4.92 4.55 6.49
C LEU A 133 -3.72 5.47 6.24
N LYS A 134 -2.68 4.94 5.59
CA LYS A 134 -1.46 5.69 5.31
C LYS A 134 -0.94 5.41 3.90
N LEU A 135 -0.48 6.46 3.23
CA LEU A 135 0.27 6.40 1.98
C LEU A 135 1.58 7.16 2.16
N VAL A 136 2.71 6.54 1.83
CA VAL A 136 4.06 7.09 1.99
C VAL A 136 4.83 7.00 0.69
N PHE A 137 5.55 8.07 0.36
CA PHE A 137 6.59 8.12 -0.66
C PHE A 137 7.87 8.62 0.01
N ASN A 138 8.91 7.79 0.11
CA ASN A 138 10.16 8.15 0.77
C ASN A 138 11.37 7.48 0.08
N ALA A 139 12.54 7.55 0.71
CA ALA A 139 13.76 6.93 0.19
C ALA A 139 13.69 5.40 0.09
N ASP A 140 12.82 4.75 0.87
CA ASP A 140 12.62 3.30 0.83
C ASP A 140 11.68 2.85 -0.31
N GLY A 141 10.91 3.79 -0.88
CA GLY A 141 9.97 3.55 -1.98
C GLY A 141 8.58 4.11 -1.71
N ILE A 142 7.56 3.32 -2.08
CA ILE A 142 6.14 3.68 -1.95
C ILE A 142 5.43 2.64 -1.08
N GLU A 143 4.65 3.07 -0.10
CA GLU A 143 3.86 2.20 0.77
C GLU A 143 2.40 2.66 0.87
N LEU A 144 1.47 1.74 0.58
CA LEU A 144 0.05 1.83 0.96
C LEU A 144 -0.17 0.92 2.17
N ASN A 145 -0.71 1.46 3.26
CA ASN A 145 -0.86 0.74 4.52
C ASN A 145 -2.26 0.94 5.12
N ASN A 146 -2.96 -0.16 5.35
CA ASN A 146 -4.21 -0.24 6.09
C ASN A 146 -3.94 -0.86 7.47
N ASN A 147 -3.48 -0.02 8.40
CA ASN A 147 -3.21 -0.34 9.80
C ASN A 147 -2.40 -1.63 10.03
N ASP A 148 -1.33 -1.82 9.27
CA ASP A 148 -0.43 -2.99 9.23
C ASP A 148 -1.10 -4.35 8.92
N GLN A 149 -2.41 -4.34 8.67
CA GLN A 149 -3.18 -5.53 8.32
C GLN A 149 -3.14 -5.81 6.83
N THR A 150 -3.05 -4.79 5.98
CA THR A 150 -2.92 -4.97 4.54
C THR A 150 -1.99 -3.90 4.02
N THR A 151 -0.94 -4.32 3.32
CA THR A 151 0.11 -3.41 2.84
C THR A 151 0.47 -3.72 1.40
N ILE A 152 0.75 -2.67 0.63
CA ILE A 152 1.41 -2.76 -0.67
C ILE A 152 2.69 -1.92 -0.59
N LYS A 153 3.83 -2.54 -0.87
CA LYS A 153 5.15 -1.90 -0.84
C LYS A 153 5.80 -2.04 -2.20
N ILE A 154 6.23 -0.92 -2.77
CA ILE A 154 6.98 -0.86 -4.04
C ILE A 154 8.33 -0.27 -3.71
N LYS A 155 9.37 -1.10 -3.73
CA LYS A 155 10.76 -0.72 -3.50
C LYS A 155 11.57 -0.87 -4.78
N ALA A 156 12.84 -0.49 -4.75
CA ALA A 156 13.73 -0.57 -5.92
C ALA A 156 13.82 -1.99 -6.51
N ASP A 157 13.95 -3.00 -5.63
CA ASP A 157 14.24 -4.38 -6.04
C ASP A 157 13.08 -5.36 -5.79
N VAL A 158 12.00 -4.91 -5.14
CA VAL A 158 10.89 -5.77 -4.74
C VAL A 158 9.54 -5.05 -4.70
N ILE A 159 8.49 -5.74 -5.15
CA ILE A 159 7.10 -5.38 -4.92
C ILE A 159 6.47 -6.42 -4.00
N GLU A 160 5.88 -5.99 -2.89
CA GLU A 160 5.23 -6.86 -1.90
C GLU A 160 3.77 -6.44 -1.71
N VAL A 161 2.85 -7.39 -1.81
CA VAL A 161 1.45 -7.25 -1.41
C VAL A 161 1.20 -8.22 -0.27
N LYS A 162 0.70 -7.74 0.86
CA LYS A 162 0.43 -8.56 2.05
C LYS A 162 -0.99 -8.35 2.54
N ASN A 163 -1.69 -9.43 2.82
CA ASN A 163 -2.93 -9.44 3.58
C ASN A 163 -2.76 -10.27 4.85
N ARG A 164 -2.88 -9.61 5.99
CA ARG A 164 -2.67 -10.16 7.34
C ARG A 164 -1.31 -10.85 7.43
N ALA A 165 -1.16 -11.84 8.30
CA ALA A 165 0.13 -12.47 8.55
C ALA A 165 0.56 -13.46 7.45
N ASN A 166 -0.40 -14.03 6.70
CA ASN A 166 -0.17 -15.28 5.98
C ASN A 166 -0.19 -15.15 4.46
N SER A 167 -0.98 -14.23 3.91
CA SER A 167 -1.19 -14.14 2.47
C SER A 167 -0.25 -13.09 1.89
N THR A 168 0.68 -13.50 1.04
CA THR A 168 1.64 -12.58 0.39
C THR A 168 1.76 -12.86 -1.11
N LEU A 169 2.04 -11.78 -1.86
CA LEU A 169 2.56 -11.82 -3.21
C LEU A 169 3.86 -11.00 -3.21
N THR A 170 4.94 -11.61 -3.65
CA THR A 170 6.26 -11.00 -3.75
C THR A 170 6.75 -11.09 -5.19
N VAL A 171 7.12 -9.96 -5.78
CA VAL A 171 7.80 -9.87 -7.08
C VAL A 171 9.18 -9.30 -6.80
N ALA A 172 10.21 -10.15 -6.89
CA ALA A 172 11.61 -9.78 -6.74
C ALA A 172 12.30 -9.77 -8.12
N ALA A 173 13.58 -9.37 -8.15
CA ALA A 173 14.36 -9.26 -9.39
C ALA A 173 14.42 -10.56 -10.22
N ASP A 174 14.41 -11.72 -9.57
CA ASP A 174 14.62 -13.04 -10.19
C ASP A 174 13.50 -14.06 -9.89
N SER A 175 12.45 -13.65 -9.18
CA SER A 175 11.38 -14.54 -8.75
C SER A 175 10.04 -13.85 -8.52
N ILE A 176 8.97 -14.62 -8.69
CA ILE A 176 7.60 -14.25 -8.33
C ILE A 176 7.06 -15.34 -7.42
N GLU A 177 6.56 -14.96 -6.24
CA GLU A 177 6.08 -15.89 -5.23
C GLU A 177 4.70 -15.45 -4.70
N LEU A 178 3.72 -16.36 -4.73
CA LEU A 178 2.45 -16.23 -4.02
C LEU A 178 2.46 -17.22 -2.86
N GLN A 179 2.18 -16.76 -1.65
CA GLN A 179 2.20 -17.61 -0.46
C GLN A 179 0.92 -17.43 0.37
N GLU A 180 0.40 -18.55 0.86
CA GLU A 180 -0.63 -18.62 1.89
C GLU A 180 -0.17 -19.61 2.96
N SER A 181 0.33 -19.08 4.08
CA SER A 181 0.86 -19.90 5.17
C SER A 181 1.96 -20.85 4.67
N ALA A 182 1.69 -22.17 4.60
CA ALA A 182 2.63 -23.19 4.14
C ALA A 182 2.51 -23.54 2.65
N ILE A 183 1.51 -22.99 1.95
CA ILE A 183 1.27 -23.23 0.52
C ILE A 183 1.93 -22.11 -0.27
N ALA A 184 2.68 -22.44 -1.32
CA ALA A 184 3.35 -21.45 -2.16
C ALA A 184 3.29 -21.80 -3.66
N ILE A 185 3.21 -20.78 -4.49
CA ILE A 185 3.45 -20.84 -5.94
C ILE A 185 4.68 -20.00 -6.22
N LYS A 186 5.71 -20.57 -6.82
CA LYS A 186 6.98 -19.89 -7.09
C LYS A 186 7.37 -20.01 -8.56
N LEU A 187 7.66 -18.89 -9.18
CA LEU A 187 8.27 -18.77 -10.50
C LEU A 187 9.68 -18.21 -10.34
N THR A 188 10.65 -18.81 -11.03
CA THR A 188 12.02 -18.31 -11.16
C THR A 188 12.42 -18.32 -12.64
N ALA A 189 13.63 -17.87 -12.96
CA ALA A 189 14.18 -17.97 -14.30
C ALA A 189 14.27 -19.41 -14.86
N SER A 190 14.28 -20.43 -13.99
CA SER A 190 14.50 -21.82 -14.38
C SER A 190 13.44 -22.81 -13.88
N SER A 191 12.45 -22.36 -13.11
CA SER A 191 11.43 -23.24 -12.53
C SER A 191 10.07 -22.59 -12.30
N ILE A 192 9.04 -23.43 -12.31
CA ILE A 192 7.69 -23.14 -11.81
C ILE A 192 7.33 -24.21 -10.79
N GLU A 193 6.94 -23.83 -9.58
CA GLU A 193 6.63 -24.77 -8.50
C GLU A 193 5.30 -24.43 -7.82
N LEU A 194 4.49 -25.45 -7.53
CA LEU A 194 3.34 -25.40 -6.64
C LEU A 194 3.68 -26.31 -5.45
N ASN A 195 3.89 -25.71 -4.28
CA ASN A 195 4.36 -26.38 -3.08
C ASN A 195 3.22 -26.44 -2.05
N CYS A 196 2.83 -27.64 -1.65
CA CYS A 196 1.84 -27.93 -0.60
C CYS A 196 2.32 -29.14 0.21
N SER A 197 3.39 -28.93 0.99
CA SER A 197 4.14 -30.01 1.65
C SER A 197 3.22 -31.04 2.36
N PRO A 198 3.41 -32.36 2.14
CA PRO A 198 4.50 -32.99 1.38
C PRO A 198 4.26 -33.08 -0.14
N ALA A 199 3.13 -32.59 -0.65
CA ALA A 199 2.82 -32.60 -2.08
C ALA A 199 3.52 -31.43 -2.83
N LYS A 200 3.99 -31.70 -4.04
CA LYS A 200 4.65 -30.74 -4.93
C LYS A 200 4.34 -31.03 -6.39
N LEU A 201 4.15 -29.97 -7.18
CA LEU A 201 4.21 -30.01 -8.64
C LEU A 201 5.31 -29.04 -9.08
N ALA A 202 6.26 -29.52 -9.90
CA ALA A 202 7.42 -28.75 -10.31
C ALA A 202 7.68 -28.90 -11.81
N LEU A 203 7.96 -27.79 -12.47
CA LEU A 203 8.54 -27.75 -13.81
C LEU A 203 9.90 -27.08 -13.70
N GLY A 204 10.94 -27.67 -14.27
CA GLY A 204 12.25 -27.07 -14.36
C GLY A 204 12.87 -27.25 -15.73
N THR A 205 13.62 -26.24 -16.18
CA THR A 205 14.23 -26.22 -17.52
C THR A 205 15.18 -27.39 -17.78
N THR A 206 15.80 -27.93 -16.72
CA THR A 206 16.72 -29.08 -16.79
C THR A 206 16.21 -30.32 -16.06
N SER A 207 15.35 -30.18 -15.05
CA SER A 207 14.80 -31.29 -14.27
C SER A 207 13.56 -31.93 -14.91
N GLY A 208 12.91 -31.23 -15.85
CA GLY A 208 11.69 -31.67 -16.51
C GLY A 208 10.44 -31.37 -15.68
N ILE A 209 9.48 -32.29 -15.67
CA ILE A 209 8.21 -32.17 -14.94
C ILE A 209 8.18 -33.20 -13.81
N GLU A 210 7.83 -32.80 -12.60
CA GLU A 210 7.72 -33.67 -11.43
C GLU A 210 6.40 -33.42 -10.69
N ILE A 211 5.68 -34.49 -10.37
CA ILE A 211 4.57 -34.50 -9.42
C ILE A 211 5.00 -35.41 -8.28
N SER A 212 5.00 -34.92 -7.05
CA SER A 212 5.40 -35.73 -5.89
C SER A 212 4.49 -35.51 -4.69
N ASN A 213 4.39 -36.57 -3.89
CA ASN A 213 3.82 -36.57 -2.55
C ASN A 213 4.62 -37.61 -1.76
N ALA A 214 5.72 -37.16 -1.14
CA ALA A 214 6.76 -38.04 -0.65
C ALA A 214 6.21 -39.21 0.21
N PRO A 215 6.66 -40.46 -0.03
CA PRO A 215 7.75 -40.86 -0.91
C PRO A 215 7.35 -41.12 -2.37
N ALA A 216 6.10 -40.93 -2.76
CA ALA A 216 5.64 -41.18 -4.13
C ALA A 216 5.99 -40.03 -5.08
N SER A 217 6.39 -40.33 -6.30
CA SER A 217 6.67 -39.34 -7.35
C SER A 217 6.45 -39.87 -8.77
N ALA A 218 6.23 -38.94 -9.69
CA ALA A 218 6.18 -39.15 -11.13
C ALA A 218 7.00 -38.05 -11.81
N LYS A 219 7.99 -38.43 -12.62
CA LYS A 219 8.94 -37.52 -13.26
C LYS A 219 9.03 -37.78 -14.76
N PHE A 220 8.98 -36.71 -15.54
CA PHE A 220 9.24 -36.70 -16.98
C PHE A 220 10.47 -35.82 -17.21
N SER A 221 11.55 -36.38 -17.73
CA SER A 221 12.81 -35.65 -17.95
C SER A 221 13.48 -36.09 -19.25
N THR A 222 14.58 -35.43 -19.61
CA THR A 222 15.40 -35.82 -20.76
C THR A 222 16.05 -37.19 -20.60
N SER A 223 16.22 -37.68 -19.36
CA SER A 223 16.71 -39.02 -19.06
C SER A 223 15.64 -40.11 -19.22
N GLY A 224 14.37 -39.74 -19.32
CA GLY A 224 13.25 -40.68 -19.37
C GLY A 224 12.09 -40.32 -18.46
N ILE A 225 11.19 -41.29 -18.29
CA ILE A 225 10.00 -41.22 -17.44
C ILE A 225 10.19 -42.16 -16.26
N GLU A 226 9.97 -41.66 -15.05
CA GLU A 226 10.08 -42.44 -13.82
C GLU A 226 8.80 -42.29 -12.99
N LEU A 227 8.24 -43.41 -12.53
CA LEU A 227 7.20 -43.45 -11.51
C LEU A 227 7.77 -44.23 -10.33
N GLY A 228 7.65 -43.72 -9.12
CA GLY A 228 8.24 -44.36 -7.95
C GLY A 228 7.45 -44.14 -6.68
N ALA A 229 7.53 -45.12 -5.79
CA ALA A 229 7.25 -45.00 -4.37
C ALA A 229 8.36 -45.74 -3.61
N THR A 230 8.19 -46.01 -2.31
CA THR A 230 9.22 -46.62 -1.46
C THR A 230 9.86 -47.87 -2.06
N THR A 231 9.07 -48.82 -2.58
CA THR A 231 9.58 -50.10 -3.10
C THR A 231 9.30 -50.32 -4.58
N ALA A 232 8.18 -49.80 -5.07
CA ALA A 232 7.72 -49.99 -6.44
C ALA A 232 8.23 -48.86 -7.34
N THR A 233 8.85 -49.21 -8.46
CA THR A 233 9.31 -48.26 -9.48
C THR A 233 9.00 -48.74 -10.89
N VAL A 234 8.73 -47.78 -11.78
CA VAL A 234 8.62 -47.94 -13.23
C VAL A 234 9.57 -46.93 -13.85
N LYS A 235 10.51 -47.38 -14.67
CA LYS A 235 11.44 -46.50 -15.39
C LYS A 235 11.37 -46.79 -16.88
N VAL A 236 11.25 -45.74 -17.68
CA VAL A 236 11.32 -45.78 -19.14
C VAL A 236 12.44 -44.84 -19.54
N ALA A 237 13.56 -45.40 -20.01
CA ALA A 237 14.74 -44.65 -20.42
C ALA A 237 15.20 -45.11 -21.81
N PRO A 238 16.08 -44.36 -22.51
CA PRO A 238 16.62 -44.80 -23.80
C PRO A 238 17.31 -46.17 -23.76
N ALA A 239 17.84 -46.56 -22.58
CA ALA A 239 18.48 -47.86 -22.37
C ALA A 239 17.50 -49.04 -22.22
N GLY A 240 16.21 -48.78 -21.96
CA GLY A 240 15.23 -49.83 -21.72
C GLY A 240 14.08 -49.43 -20.80
N ILE A 241 13.25 -50.41 -20.47
CA ILE A 241 12.10 -50.29 -19.55
C ILE A 241 12.33 -51.20 -18.34
N GLU A 242 12.16 -50.68 -17.13
CA GLU A 242 12.30 -51.43 -15.89
C GLU A 242 11.04 -51.32 -15.02
N LEU A 243 10.58 -52.46 -14.52
CA LEU A 243 9.60 -52.57 -13.45
C LEU A 243 10.29 -53.23 -12.25
N SER A 244 10.19 -52.65 -11.06
CA SER A 244 10.77 -53.21 -9.85
C SER A 244 9.83 -53.05 -8.67
N ASN A 245 9.78 -54.07 -7.81
CA ASN A 245 9.15 -54.03 -6.49
C ASN A 245 10.06 -54.73 -5.49
N ALA A 246 11.02 -53.97 -4.96
CA ALA A 246 12.10 -54.49 -4.13
C ALA A 246 12.92 -55.61 -4.81
N ALA A 247 12.78 -56.86 -4.36
CA ALA A 247 13.57 -57.98 -4.88
C ALA A 247 13.08 -58.48 -6.26
N ALA A 248 11.81 -58.24 -6.60
CA ALA A 248 11.25 -58.67 -7.87
C ALA A 248 11.45 -57.58 -8.94
N SER A 249 11.89 -57.96 -10.15
CA SER A 249 12.09 -57.01 -11.25
C SER A 249 11.91 -57.63 -12.63
N ILE A 250 11.52 -56.79 -13.59
CA ILE A 250 11.48 -57.09 -15.03
C ILE A 250 12.22 -55.95 -15.74
N LYS A 251 13.28 -56.27 -16.49
CA LYS A 251 14.08 -55.31 -17.25
C LYS A 251 14.06 -55.70 -18.73
N LEU A 252 13.49 -54.83 -19.56
CA LEU A 252 13.52 -54.92 -21.01
C LEU A 252 14.67 -54.06 -21.53
N SER A 253 15.68 -54.68 -22.13
CA SER A 253 16.75 -54.04 -22.89
C SER A 253 16.45 -54.12 -24.40
N PRO A 254 17.24 -53.48 -25.28
CA PRO A 254 17.03 -53.56 -26.73
C PRO A 254 17.05 -54.99 -27.31
N VAL A 255 17.68 -55.94 -26.60
CA VAL A 255 17.92 -57.31 -27.10
C VAL A 255 17.54 -58.41 -26.10
N SER A 256 17.03 -58.07 -24.91
CA SER A 256 16.70 -59.09 -23.91
C SER A 256 15.64 -58.65 -22.92
N VAL A 257 14.98 -59.65 -22.33
CA VAL A 257 14.11 -59.51 -21.16
C VAL A 257 14.73 -60.27 -20.00
N ASN A 258 15.07 -59.57 -18.92
CA ASN A 258 15.63 -60.14 -17.70
C ASN A 258 14.61 -60.08 -16.56
N VAL A 259 14.38 -61.21 -15.89
CA VAL A 259 13.49 -61.33 -14.73
C VAL A 259 14.29 -61.65 -13.48
N ASN A 260 14.05 -60.89 -12.41
CA ASN A 260 14.66 -61.05 -11.08
C ASN A 260 16.20 -61.15 -11.14
N ASN A 261 16.83 -60.24 -11.88
CA ASN A 261 18.29 -60.16 -12.04
C ASN A 261 18.93 -61.46 -12.53
N GLY A 262 18.34 -62.11 -13.54
CA GLY A 262 18.88 -63.29 -14.21
C GLY A 262 18.27 -64.62 -13.78
N ALA A 263 17.20 -64.62 -12.97
CA ALA A 263 16.47 -65.86 -12.67
C ALA A 263 15.80 -66.45 -13.92
N LEU A 264 15.41 -65.59 -14.86
CA LEU A 264 15.02 -65.94 -16.22
C LEU A 264 15.51 -64.85 -17.18
N GLU A 265 16.12 -65.24 -18.29
CA GLU A 265 16.56 -64.35 -19.36
C GLU A 265 16.05 -64.87 -20.70
N VAL A 266 15.41 -63.99 -21.47
CA VAL A 266 14.96 -64.25 -22.85
C VAL A 266 15.77 -63.33 -23.76
N ILE A 267 16.49 -63.91 -24.72
CA ILE A 267 17.36 -63.23 -25.71
C ILE A 267 16.72 -63.35 -27.08
#